data_AF-A0A952E772-F1
#
_entry.id   AF-A0A952E772-F1
#
_cell.length_a   1.000
_cell.length_b   1.000
_cell.length_c   1.000
_cell.angle_alpha   90.00
_cell.angle_beta   90.00
_cell.angle_gamma   90.00
#
_symmetry.space_group_name_H-M   'P 1'
#
loop_
_entity.id
_entity.type
_entity.pdbx_description
1 polymer ?
#
loop_
_entity_poly.entity_id
_entity_poly.type
_entity_poly.pdbx_seq_one_letter_code
_entity_poly.pdbx_strand_id
1 'polypeptide(L)'
;MSDAIKRAEEFLSREQAFRLGELLTESSHPKTKSLSQAAKDDLPAAIRLLQSVDDDIPPAMSKVLQQDSFHELIEAFAKALNSGKRIFFTGCGATGRLSILLEATWRRFWQNSKQNLSENVPDMEDRVLSVMAGGDFALIKSVEGYEDFPDFGRYQMKEHNVQPGDVVVAITEGGETPFVIGTAWEGLDAGARVFFVYNNPTEVLCRHVKRSREIIEEPHITKLDLTTGPMAITGSTRMQATTAELFVVGSALEIALVRFLKDKLPKKQMLKLGLNEFKPADYLRLLSELMEQLSSTQAVDMLARATQFEEDIYHSGGLVTYMADSLLLDVLTDTTERSPTFMLPPFRKYGDTLSPNSWAFVKDPFRTTEKAWHALLQREPRGLNWQRKIYEQLKAPAALKAQPPKLNNSEIYKFMIGNEPDPSRTNAPDSALVVITAGGETDILINAALQKFSPQYNKSAALVVGFTDTDFFADETFKFPCPLTDSPLQLWHHLAVKLILNTLSTATMVRMDRVIGNAMVWLSPSNKKLIDRGSRLISQQAECSYEQACIALHEAMEEVQAGQRQGKEVPSPVALAIERLRDKRTKS
;
A
#
# COMPACT_ATOMS: atom_id res chain seq x y z
N MET A 1 -24.30 0.49 33.02
CA MET A 1 -23.89 0.12 31.65
C MET A 1 -22.56 0.81 31.40
N SER A 2 -21.51 0.09 31.06
CA SER A 2 -20.20 0.71 30.78
C SER A 2 -20.28 1.59 29.52
N ASP A 3 -19.42 2.60 29.41
CA ASP A 3 -19.35 3.43 28.21
C ASP A 3 -19.01 2.60 26.95
N ALA A 4 -18.23 1.54 27.09
CA ALA A 4 -18.00 0.53 26.04
C ALA A 4 -19.29 -0.08 25.48
N ILE A 5 -20.22 -0.54 26.33
CA ILE A 5 -21.48 -1.16 25.87
C ILE A 5 -22.31 -0.14 25.09
N LYS A 6 -22.38 1.10 25.58
CA LYS A 6 -23.10 2.17 24.89
C LYS A 6 -22.51 2.46 23.50
N ARG A 7 -21.18 2.54 23.38
CA ARG A 7 -20.49 2.71 22.08
C ARG A 7 -20.76 1.53 21.13
N ALA A 8 -20.74 0.30 21.65
CA ALA A 8 -21.09 -0.88 20.87
C ALA A 8 -22.53 -0.83 20.36
N GLU A 9 -23.50 -0.48 21.21
CA GLU A 9 -24.91 -0.31 20.83
C GLU A 9 -25.11 0.80 19.79
N GLU A 10 -24.39 1.92 19.93
CA GLU A 10 -24.39 3.00 18.94
C GLU A 10 -23.85 2.53 17.58
N PHE A 11 -22.74 1.79 17.55
CA PHE A 11 -22.20 1.20 16.32
C PHE A 11 -23.19 0.21 15.69
N LEU A 12 -23.73 -0.70 16.49
CA LEU A 12 -24.69 -1.70 16.03
C LEU A 12 -25.95 -1.06 15.45
N SER A 13 -26.47 0.01 16.07
CA SER A 13 -27.71 0.65 15.62
C SER A 13 -27.54 1.66 14.50
N ARG A 14 -26.41 2.39 14.43
CA ARG A 14 -26.26 3.57 13.56
C ARG A 14 -25.26 3.41 12.43
N GLU A 15 -24.31 2.47 12.53
CA GLU A 15 -23.19 2.36 11.58
C GLU A 15 -23.34 1.18 10.61
N GLN A 16 -24.58 0.79 10.30
CA GLN A 16 -24.88 -0.33 9.39
C GLN A 16 -24.24 -0.16 8.00
N ALA A 17 -24.03 1.08 7.54
CA ALA A 17 -23.37 1.38 6.26
C ALA A 17 -21.87 1.00 6.22
N PHE A 18 -21.28 0.61 7.35
CA PHE A 18 -19.90 0.14 7.46
C PHE A 18 -19.80 -1.35 7.82
N ARG A 19 -20.92 -2.08 7.78
CA ARG A 19 -20.95 -3.54 7.89
C ARG A 19 -20.67 -4.16 6.53
N LEU A 20 -19.41 -4.48 6.28
CA LEU A 20 -18.91 -4.84 4.95
C LEU A 20 -18.62 -6.33 4.81
N GLY A 21 -19.14 -7.16 5.73
CA GLY A 21 -18.88 -8.60 5.76
C GLY A 21 -19.32 -9.38 4.52
N GLU A 22 -20.24 -8.83 3.73
CA GLU A 22 -20.69 -9.40 2.45
C GLU A 22 -19.69 -9.14 1.31
N LEU A 23 -18.73 -8.22 1.49
CA LEU A 23 -17.74 -7.91 0.47
C LEU A 23 -16.69 -9.02 0.38
N LEU A 24 -16.30 -9.35 -0.84
CA LEU A 24 -15.36 -10.43 -1.11
C LEU A 24 -13.96 -10.11 -0.55
N THR A 25 -13.53 -8.86 -0.67
CA THR A 25 -12.30 -8.32 -0.07
C THR A 25 -12.25 -8.43 1.47
N GLU A 26 -13.41 -8.55 2.14
CA GLU A 26 -13.53 -8.72 3.59
C GLU A 26 -13.74 -10.18 4.03
N SER A 27 -13.86 -11.09 3.05
CA SER A 27 -14.09 -12.51 3.27
C SER A 27 -12.78 -13.29 3.48
N SER A 28 -12.87 -14.44 4.14
CA SER A 28 -11.73 -15.35 4.29
C SER A 28 -11.48 -16.13 3.01
N HIS A 29 -10.23 -16.18 2.56
CA HIS A 29 -9.86 -17.01 1.42
C HIS A 29 -9.82 -18.51 1.80
N PRO A 30 -10.37 -19.42 0.97
CA PRO A 30 -10.39 -20.83 1.28
C PRO A 30 -8.99 -21.49 1.20
N LYS A 31 -8.11 -21.06 0.28
CA LYS A 31 -6.77 -21.66 0.10
C LYS A 31 -5.87 -21.47 1.34
N THR A 32 -6.07 -20.41 2.12
CA THR A 32 -5.12 -20.01 3.20
C THR A 32 -5.66 -20.24 4.61
N LYS A 33 -6.78 -20.95 4.79
CA LYS A 33 -7.37 -21.17 6.14
C LYS A 33 -6.40 -21.79 7.15
N SER A 34 -5.48 -22.63 6.68
CA SER A 34 -4.45 -23.30 7.51
C SER A 34 -3.12 -22.54 7.56
N LEU A 35 -3.04 -21.31 7.06
CA LEU A 35 -1.78 -20.60 6.86
C LEU A 35 -0.94 -20.48 8.13
N SER A 36 -1.52 -20.04 9.26
CA SER A 36 -0.77 -19.93 10.52
C SER A 36 -0.23 -21.27 11.03
N GLN A 37 -0.93 -22.37 10.76
CA GLN A 37 -0.48 -23.72 11.13
C GLN A 37 0.63 -24.17 10.19
N ALA A 38 0.45 -24.01 8.88
CA ALA A 38 1.47 -24.30 7.89
C ALA A 38 2.76 -23.54 8.19
N ALA A 39 2.69 -22.26 8.57
CA ALA A 39 3.89 -21.46 8.88
C ALA A 39 4.65 -21.99 10.10
N LYS A 40 3.97 -22.66 11.04
CA LYS A 40 4.61 -23.31 12.20
C LYS A 40 5.30 -24.60 11.80
N ASP A 41 4.67 -25.38 10.93
CA ASP A 41 5.11 -26.72 10.56
C ASP A 41 6.15 -26.72 9.41
N ASP A 42 5.91 -25.93 8.36
CA ASP A 42 6.68 -25.84 7.12
C ASP A 42 6.52 -24.44 6.50
N LEU A 43 7.48 -23.55 6.77
CA LEU A 43 7.46 -22.16 6.31
C LEU A 43 7.45 -22.03 4.77
N PRO A 44 8.28 -22.77 3.99
CA PRO A 44 8.13 -22.84 2.53
C PRO A 44 6.72 -23.18 2.07
N ALA A 45 6.06 -24.18 2.68
CA ALA A 45 4.68 -24.52 2.34
C ALA A 45 3.70 -23.37 2.64
N ALA A 46 3.88 -22.65 3.76
CA ALA A 46 3.08 -21.49 4.10
C ALA A 46 3.24 -20.34 3.09
N ILE A 47 4.46 -20.09 2.63
CA ILE A 47 4.75 -19.11 1.57
C ILE A 47 4.05 -19.50 0.27
N ARG A 48 4.06 -20.79 -0.10
CA ARG A 48 3.29 -21.27 -1.27
C ARG A 48 1.79 -21.08 -1.10
N LEU A 49 1.24 -21.26 0.11
CA LEU A 49 -0.17 -20.98 0.36
C LEU A 49 -0.48 -19.50 0.15
N LEU A 50 0.37 -18.57 0.62
CA LEU A 50 0.21 -17.14 0.34
C LEU A 50 0.20 -16.85 -1.16
N GLN A 51 1.21 -17.33 -1.88
CA GLN A 51 1.36 -17.11 -3.32
C GLN A 51 0.26 -17.79 -4.15
N SER A 52 -0.32 -18.89 -3.67
CA SER A 52 -1.41 -19.59 -4.38
C SER A 52 -2.68 -18.75 -4.57
N VAL A 53 -2.83 -17.66 -3.80
CA VAL A 53 -3.94 -16.70 -3.97
C VAL A 53 -3.58 -15.66 -5.04
N ASP A 54 -2.30 -15.37 -5.23
CA ASP A 54 -1.82 -14.50 -6.30
C ASP A 54 -2.06 -15.14 -7.68
N ASP A 55 -2.14 -16.48 -7.78
CA ASP A 55 -2.53 -17.21 -9.00
C ASP A 55 -3.92 -16.82 -9.54
N ASP A 56 -4.77 -16.22 -8.71
CA ASP A 56 -6.11 -15.75 -9.11
C ASP A 56 -6.03 -14.39 -9.86
N ILE A 57 -4.89 -13.68 -9.81
CA ILE A 57 -4.70 -12.37 -10.44
C ILE A 57 -4.63 -12.48 -11.98
N PRO A 58 -3.73 -13.26 -12.62
CA PRO A 58 -3.66 -13.33 -14.08
C PRO A 58 -4.99 -13.67 -14.78
N PRO A 59 -5.79 -14.69 -14.36
CA PRO A 59 -7.05 -14.99 -15.01
C PRO A 59 -8.09 -13.87 -14.84
N ALA A 60 -8.10 -13.15 -13.71
CA ALA A 60 -8.95 -11.98 -13.52
C ALA A 60 -8.51 -10.83 -14.42
N MET A 61 -7.22 -10.53 -14.48
CA MET A 61 -6.67 -9.45 -15.30
C MET A 61 -6.87 -9.72 -16.79
N SER A 62 -6.77 -10.97 -17.24
CA SER A 62 -7.09 -11.36 -18.62
C SER A 62 -8.48 -10.91 -19.04
N LYS A 63 -9.48 -11.03 -18.15
CA LYS A 63 -10.85 -10.57 -18.40
C LYS A 63 -10.91 -9.04 -18.45
N VAL A 64 -10.28 -8.35 -17.50
CA VAL A 64 -10.25 -6.88 -17.43
C VAL A 64 -9.63 -6.27 -18.68
N LEU A 65 -8.49 -6.78 -19.13
CA LEU A 65 -7.77 -6.25 -20.29
C LEU A 65 -8.53 -6.41 -21.62
N GLN A 66 -9.57 -7.23 -21.66
CA GLN A 66 -10.47 -7.42 -22.81
C GLN A 66 -11.73 -6.55 -22.73
N GLN A 67 -11.96 -5.84 -21.62
CA GLN A 67 -13.12 -4.98 -21.45
C GLN A 67 -12.93 -3.63 -22.16
N ASP A 68 -14.02 -3.09 -22.70
CA ASP A 68 -14.03 -1.76 -23.30
C ASP A 68 -13.58 -0.67 -22.30
N SER A 69 -13.90 -0.82 -21.01
CA SER A 69 -13.49 0.10 -19.95
C SER A 69 -11.98 0.27 -19.83
N PHE A 70 -11.19 -0.80 -20.03
CA PHE A 70 -9.74 -0.74 -20.03
C PHE A 70 -9.20 -0.01 -21.27
N HIS A 71 -9.80 -0.27 -22.44
CA HIS A 71 -9.47 0.45 -23.66
C HIS A 71 -9.83 1.94 -23.57
N GLU A 72 -10.99 2.28 -23.01
CA GLU A 72 -11.40 3.66 -22.72
C GLU A 72 -10.41 4.37 -21.79
N LEU A 73 -9.85 3.68 -20.80
CA LEU A 73 -8.83 4.24 -19.90
C LEU A 73 -7.57 4.65 -20.68
N ILE A 74 -7.06 3.76 -21.54
CA ILE A 74 -5.91 4.04 -22.39
C ILE A 74 -6.18 5.22 -23.32
N GLU A 75 -7.34 5.26 -23.97
CA GLU A 75 -7.72 6.34 -24.87
C GLU A 75 -7.89 7.68 -24.13
N ALA A 76 -8.46 7.67 -22.93
CA ALA A 76 -8.60 8.86 -22.11
C ALA A 76 -7.23 9.44 -21.72
N PHE A 77 -6.29 8.58 -21.30
CA PHE A 77 -4.90 9.00 -21.05
C PHE A 77 -4.23 9.55 -22.30
N ALA A 78 -4.30 8.83 -23.43
CA ALA A 78 -3.68 9.28 -24.68
C ALA A 78 -4.25 10.63 -25.15
N LYS A 79 -5.57 10.83 -25.02
CA LYS A 79 -6.22 12.10 -25.34
C LYS A 79 -5.79 13.23 -24.40
N ALA A 80 -5.70 12.95 -23.10
CA ALA A 80 -5.24 13.93 -22.12
C ALA A 80 -3.81 14.37 -22.42
N LEU A 81 -2.89 13.44 -22.66
CA LEU A 81 -1.49 13.72 -23.01
C LEU A 81 -1.38 14.54 -24.30
N ASN A 82 -2.09 14.15 -25.36
CA ASN A 82 -2.10 14.90 -26.63
C ASN A 82 -2.70 16.31 -26.51
N SER A 83 -3.59 16.53 -25.54
CA SER A 83 -4.22 17.83 -25.28
C SER A 83 -3.51 18.63 -24.18
N GLY A 84 -2.39 18.12 -23.64
CA GLY A 84 -1.68 18.73 -22.50
C GLY A 84 -2.51 18.79 -21.21
N LYS A 85 -3.53 17.95 -21.06
CA LYS A 85 -4.36 17.83 -19.86
C LYS A 85 -3.70 16.93 -18.81
N ARG A 86 -4.22 16.99 -17.58
CA ARG A 86 -3.64 16.26 -16.44
C ARG A 86 -4.39 14.97 -16.18
N ILE A 87 -3.68 14.01 -15.61
CA ILE A 87 -4.18 12.74 -15.13
C ILE A 87 -3.97 12.70 -13.61
N PHE A 88 -5.05 12.46 -12.88
CA PHE A 88 -5.05 12.38 -11.42
C PHE A 88 -5.29 10.93 -10.99
N PHE A 89 -4.39 10.38 -10.20
CA PHE A 89 -4.60 9.14 -9.46
C PHE A 89 -4.96 9.47 -8.03
N THR A 90 -6.06 8.91 -7.51
CA THR A 90 -6.50 9.22 -6.15
C THR A 90 -6.74 7.96 -5.34
N GLY A 91 -6.39 7.97 -4.06
CA GLY A 91 -6.57 6.80 -3.20
C GLY A 91 -6.43 7.09 -1.71
N CYS A 92 -6.61 6.05 -0.90
CA CYS A 92 -6.33 6.04 0.54
C CYS A 92 -5.51 4.81 0.93
N GLY A 93 -4.70 4.90 1.99
CA GLY A 93 -3.88 3.78 2.45
C GLY A 93 -2.98 3.28 1.32
N ALA A 94 -2.99 1.96 1.06
CA ALA A 94 -2.14 1.37 0.04
C ALA A 94 -2.47 1.87 -1.38
N THR A 95 -3.75 2.10 -1.73
CA THR A 95 -4.11 2.75 -3.02
C THR A 95 -3.61 4.20 -3.13
N GLY A 96 -3.55 4.92 -2.00
CA GLY A 96 -2.97 6.26 -1.94
C GLY A 96 -1.47 6.24 -2.21
N ARG A 97 -0.75 5.29 -1.59
CA ARG A 97 0.69 5.08 -1.84
C ARG A 97 0.97 4.62 -3.28
N LEU A 98 0.12 3.76 -3.84
CA LEU A 98 0.13 3.37 -5.25
C LEU A 98 -0.04 4.59 -6.17
N SER A 99 -0.96 5.50 -5.86
CA SER A 99 -1.15 6.73 -6.66
C SER A 99 0.11 7.60 -6.70
N ILE A 100 0.80 7.71 -5.56
CA ILE A 100 2.07 8.44 -5.45
C ILE A 100 3.19 7.72 -6.20
N LEU A 101 3.23 6.39 -6.16
CA LEU A 101 4.16 5.60 -6.95
C LEU A 101 3.99 5.86 -8.46
N LEU A 102 2.76 5.85 -8.97
CA LEU A 102 2.48 6.15 -10.38
C LEU A 102 2.91 7.57 -10.78
N GLU A 103 2.70 8.58 -9.92
CA GLU A 103 3.21 9.93 -10.17
C GLU A 103 4.74 9.98 -10.14
N ALA A 104 5.38 9.34 -9.16
CA ALA A 104 6.83 9.37 -9.00
C ALA A 104 7.53 8.68 -10.18
N THR A 105 7.07 7.51 -10.63
CA THR A 105 7.66 6.81 -11.77
C THR A 105 7.47 7.59 -13.07
N TRP A 106 6.32 8.24 -13.25
CA TRP A 106 6.07 9.14 -14.38
C TRP A 106 7.07 10.29 -14.41
N ARG A 107 7.22 11.02 -13.30
CA ARG A 107 8.16 12.13 -13.19
C ARG A 107 9.59 11.68 -13.43
N ARG A 108 9.99 10.54 -12.85
CA ARG A 108 11.32 9.95 -13.04
C ARG A 108 11.61 9.65 -14.50
N PHE A 109 10.65 9.07 -15.23
CA PHE A 109 10.80 8.84 -16.67
C PHE A 109 11.14 10.13 -17.41
N TRP A 110 10.36 11.20 -17.20
CA TRP A 110 10.58 12.49 -17.86
C TRP A 110 11.91 13.12 -17.46
N GLN A 111 12.26 13.12 -16.17
CA GLN A 111 13.53 13.66 -15.66
C GLN A 111 14.74 12.93 -16.25
N ASN A 112 14.72 11.59 -16.31
CA ASN A 112 15.79 10.79 -16.87
C ASN A 112 15.88 10.88 -18.40
N SER A 113 14.74 11.14 -19.05
CA SER A 113 14.64 11.20 -20.51
C SER A 113 14.98 12.57 -21.08
N LYS A 114 15.07 13.65 -20.29
CA LYS A 114 15.28 15.03 -20.79
C LYS A 114 16.43 15.17 -21.79
N GLN A 115 17.58 14.56 -21.50
CA GLN A 115 18.76 14.62 -22.40
C GLN A 115 18.59 13.83 -23.69
N ASN A 116 17.65 12.89 -23.71
CA ASN A 116 17.37 11.96 -24.78
C ASN A 116 16.03 12.24 -25.47
N LEU A 117 15.39 13.39 -25.23
CA LEU A 117 14.17 13.82 -25.92
C LEU A 117 14.49 14.95 -26.92
N SER A 118 13.81 14.98 -28.06
CA SER A 118 13.95 16.07 -29.02
C SER A 118 13.22 17.32 -28.52
N GLU A 119 13.63 18.51 -28.99
CA GLU A 119 13.01 19.80 -28.61
C GLU A 119 11.50 19.88 -28.93
N ASN A 120 11.01 19.01 -29.83
CA ASN A 120 9.61 18.99 -30.26
C ASN A 120 8.70 18.12 -29.37
N VAL A 121 9.26 17.38 -28.39
CA VAL A 121 8.44 16.65 -27.42
C VAL A 121 8.08 17.61 -26.28
N PRO A 122 6.78 17.89 -26.04
CA PRO A 122 6.40 18.77 -24.95
C PRO A 122 6.74 18.14 -23.60
N ASP A 123 7.15 18.96 -22.63
CA ASP A 123 7.39 18.50 -21.27
C ASP A 123 6.07 18.10 -20.59
N MET A 124 5.99 16.84 -20.20
CA MET A 124 4.82 16.27 -19.56
C MET A 124 5.11 15.82 -18.12
N GLU A 125 6.26 16.20 -17.54
CA GLU A 125 6.64 15.82 -16.16
C GLU A 125 5.52 16.10 -15.15
N ASP A 126 4.87 17.26 -15.25
CA ASP A 126 3.80 17.71 -14.34
C ASP A 126 2.38 17.32 -14.76
N ARG A 127 2.21 16.36 -15.66
CA ARG A 127 0.89 15.96 -16.18
C ARG A 127 0.25 14.78 -15.48
N VAL A 128 1.01 14.05 -14.67
CA VAL A 128 0.46 13.03 -13.77
C VAL A 128 0.59 13.54 -12.34
N LEU A 129 -0.49 13.41 -11.57
CA LEU A 129 -0.57 13.87 -10.18
C LEU A 129 -1.24 12.81 -9.31
N SER A 130 -0.80 12.72 -8.07
CA SER A 130 -1.42 11.90 -7.02
C SER A 130 -2.22 12.75 -6.04
N VAL A 131 -3.32 12.18 -5.52
CA VAL A 131 -4.14 12.76 -4.45
C VAL A 131 -4.45 11.69 -3.41
N MET A 132 -3.78 11.76 -2.27
CA MET A 132 -3.91 10.80 -1.16
C MET A 132 -4.65 11.43 0.02
N ALA A 133 -5.56 10.68 0.64
CA ALA A 133 -6.19 11.08 1.90
C ALA A 133 -5.11 11.39 2.96
N GLY A 134 -5.07 12.64 3.43
CA GLY A 134 -4.05 13.11 4.38
C GLY A 134 -2.78 13.72 3.75
N GLY A 135 -2.71 13.77 2.42
CA GLY A 135 -1.54 14.27 1.66
C GLY A 135 -0.33 13.34 1.78
N ASP A 136 0.84 13.80 1.34
CA ASP A 136 2.06 12.97 1.37
C ASP A 136 2.50 12.57 2.78
N PHE A 137 2.03 13.26 3.83
CA PHE A 137 2.24 12.83 5.22
C PHE A 137 1.70 11.41 5.45
N ALA A 138 0.60 11.07 4.78
CA ALA A 138 -0.03 9.76 4.89
C ALA A 138 0.82 8.63 4.31
N LEU A 139 1.86 8.90 3.51
CA LEU A 139 2.85 7.89 3.10
C LEU A 139 3.49 7.21 4.30
N ILE A 140 3.76 7.98 5.36
CA ILE A 140 4.50 7.55 6.56
C ILE A 140 3.58 6.99 7.63
N LYS A 141 2.41 7.58 7.78
CA LYS A 141 1.46 7.21 8.82
C LYS A 141 0.05 7.56 8.40
N SER A 142 -0.85 6.59 8.42
CA SER A 142 -2.27 6.81 8.15
C SER A 142 -2.84 7.93 9.02
N VAL A 143 -3.60 8.84 8.39
CA VAL A 143 -4.25 9.95 9.09
C VAL A 143 -5.67 9.53 9.44
N GLU A 144 -5.88 9.23 10.72
CA GLU A 144 -7.11 8.63 11.21
C GLU A 144 -8.36 9.45 10.85
N GLY A 145 -9.38 8.76 10.34
CA GLY A 145 -10.68 9.33 9.98
C GLY A 145 -10.72 10.13 8.68
N TYR A 146 -9.60 10.43 8.00
CA TYR A 146 -9.64 11.22 6.76
C TYR A 146 -10.36 10.49 5.62
N GLU A 147 -10.22 9.18 5.58
CA GLU A 147 -10.82 8.34 4.54
C GLU A 147 -12.34 8.24 4.61
N ASP A 148 -12.92 8.53 5.78
CA ASP A 148 -14.35 8.42 6.05
C ASP A 148 -15.17 9.61 5.54
N PHE A 149 -14.54 10.68 5.02
CA PHE A 149 -15.21 11.91 4.60
C PHE A 149 -15.07 12.18 3.10
N PRO A 150 -16.17 12.08 2.32
CA PRO A 150 -16.17 12.45 0.89
C PRO A 150 -15.78 13.92 0.65
N ASP A 151 -16.24 14.82 1.52
CA ASP A 151 -15.96 16.26 1.39
C ASP A 151 -14.46 16.59 1.48
N PHE A 152 -13.68 15.76 2.17
CA PHE A 152 -12.22 15.93 2.24
C PHE A 152 -11.59 15.60 0.88
N GLY A 153 -12.04 14.51 0.23
CA GLY A 153 -11.62 14.16 -1.12
C GLY A 153 -11.99 15.22 -2.14
N ARG A 154 -13.24 15.71 -2.10
CA ARG A 154 -13.68 16.81 -2.97
C ARG A 154 -12.84 18.06 -2.78
N TYR A 155 -12.58 18.43 -1.53
CA TYR A 155 -11.79 19.63 -1.24
C TYR A 155 -10.35 19.51 -1.74
N GLN A 156 -9.68 18.38 -1.57
CA GLN A 156 -8.33 18.19 -2.13
C GLN A 156 -8.31 18.29 -3.66
N MET A 157 -9.30 17.69 -4.35
CA MET A 157 -9.41 17.82 -5.81
C MET A 157 -9.61 19.28 -6.24
N LYS A 158 -10.39 20.07 -5.47
CA LYS A 158 -10.53 21.53 -5.69
C LYS A 158 -9.21 22.28 -5.50
N GLU A 159 -8.42 21.93 -4.49
CA GLU A 159 -7.09 22.53 -4.28
C GLU A 159 -6.15 22.25 -5.45
N HIS A 160 -6.27 21.08 -6.07
CA HIS A 160 -5.55 20.73 -7.30
C HIS A 160 -6.14 21.36 -8.57
N ASN A 161 -7.25 22.09 -8.44
CA ASN A 161 -7.92 22.81 -9.52
C ASN A 161 -8.20 21.91 -10.73
N VAL A 162 -8.82 20.74 -10.53
CA VAL A 162 -9.22 19.84 -11.64
C VAL A 162 -10.06 20.59 -12.67
N GLN A 163 -9.84 20.34 -13.96
CA GLN A 163 -10.45 21.08 -15.07
C GLN A 163 -11.12 20.17 -16.09
N PRO A 164 -12.00 20.73 -16.96
CA PRO A 164 -12.52 20.00 -18.10
C PRO A 164 -11.42 19.43 -18.99
N GLY A 165 -11.57 18.16 -19.36
CA GLY A 165 -10.61 17.42 -20.18
C GLY A 165 -9.44 16.78 -19.42
N ASP A 166 -9.31 17.03 -18.12
CA ASP A 166 -8.46 16.21 -17.25
C ASP A 166 -9.05 14.80 -17.10
N VAL A 167 -8.26 13.85 -16.61
CA VAL A 167 -8.69 12.49 -16.28
C VAL A 167 -8.52 12.27 -14.78
N VAL A 168 -9.54 11.73 -14.11
CA VAL A 168 -9.49 11.33 -12.70
C VAL A 168 -9.69 9.82 -12.62
N VAL A 169 -8.72 9.12 -12.05
CA VAL A 169 -8.78 7.70 -11.77
C VAL A 169 -8.85 7.52 -10.27
N ALA A 170 -10.06 7.29 -9.78
CA ALA A 170 -10.37 7.08 -8.38
C ALA A 170 -10.20 5.60 -8.03
N ILE A 171 -9.13 5.27 -7.29
CA ILE A 171 -8.69 3.91 -6.99
C ILE A 171 -9.06 3.58 -5.54
N THR A 172 -9.84 2.51 -5.34
CA THR A 172 -10.27 2.06 -4.02
C THR A 172 -10.39 0.54 -3.99
N GLU A 173 -9.57 -0.12 -3.18
CA GLU A 173 -9.52 -1.58 -3.12
C GLU A 173 -10.92 -2.22 -2.95
N GLY A 174 -11.71 -1.69 -2.02
CA GLY A 174 -13.03 -2.23 -1.73
C GLY A 174 -14.16 -1.63 -2.58
N GLY A 175 -13.98 -0.46 -3.18
CA GLY A 175 -15.07 0.24 -3.89
C GLY A 175 -16.01 1.04 -2.97
N GLU A 176 -15.74 1.08 -1.66
CA GLU A 176 -16.58 1.77 -0.68
C GLU A 176 -15.92 2.96 0.02
N THR A 177 -14.67 3.31 -0.26
CA THR A 177 -13.95 4.35 0.50
C THR A 177 -14.55 5.75 0.29
N PRO A 178 -15.15 6.40 1.31
CA PRO A 178 -15.86 7.67 1.14
C PRO A 178 -15.01 8.80 0.55
N PHE A 179 -13.77 8.96 1.00
CA PHE A 179 -12.84 9.95 0.46
C PHE A 179 -12.64 9.80 -1.06
N VAL A 180 -12.40 8.57 -1.54
CA VAL A 180 -12.15 8.27 -2.96
C VAL A 180 -13.43 8.45 -3.79
N ILE A 181 -14.59 8.11 -3.24
CA ILE A 181 -15.88 8.43 -3.87
C ILE A 181 -16.03 9.95 -4.00
N GLY A 182 -15.59 10.71 -2.99
CA GLY A 182 -15.55 12.18 -3.04
C GLY A 182 -14.66 12.72 -4.16
N THR A 183 -13.45 12.17 -4.36
CA THR A 183 -12.56 12.60 -5.45
C THR A 183 -13.17 12.32 -6.83
N ALA A 184 -13.86 11.19 -6.99
CA ALA A 184 -14.57 10.84 -8.22
C ALA A 184 -15.71 11.84 -8.53
N TRP A 185 -16.54 12.17 -7.54
CA TRP A 185 -17.61 13.17 -7.69
C TRP A 185 -17.07 14.54 -8.08
N GLU A 186 -16.00 15.00 -7.42
CA GLU A 186 -15.41 16.29 -7.77
C GLU A 186 -14.80 16.30 -9.17
N GLY A 187 -14.17 15.20 -9.59
CA GLY A 187 -13.70 15.06 -10.95
C GLY A 187 -14.82 15.20 -11.97
N LEU A 188 -15.96 14.56 -11.71
CA LEU A 188 -17.13 14.62 -12.58
C LEU A 188 -17.70 16.04 -12.64
N ASP A 189 -17.90 16.69 -11.49
CA ASP A 189 -18.43 18.05 -11.41
C ASP A 189 -17.52 19.08 -12.09
N ALA A 190 -16.20 18.87 -12.03
CA ALA A 190 -15.20 19.70 -12.72
C ALA A 190 -15.15 19.45 -14.24
N GLY A 191 -15.90 18.47 -14.76
CA GLY A 191 -15.92 18.10 -16.18
C GLY A 191 -14.73 17.24 -16.63
N ALA A 192 -14.04 16.57 -15.70
CA ALA A 192 -13.02 15.60 -16.02
C ALA A 192 -13.63 14.28 -16.49
N ARG A 193 -12.85 13.48 -17.23
CA ARG A 193 -13.21 12.09 -17.49
C ARG A 193 -12.89 11.27 -16.25
N VAL A 194 -13.89 10.59 -15.67
CA VAL A 194 -13.71 9.85 -14.41
C VAL A 194 -13.75 8.35 -14.63
N PHE A 195 -12.80 7.67 -14.00
CA PHE A 195 -12.74 6.21 -13.86
C PHE A 195 -12.78 5.81 -12.38
N PHE A 196 -13.57 4.80 -12.04
CA PHE A 196 -13.69 4.26 -10.69
C PHE A 196 -13.22 2.80 -10.68
N VAL A 197 -12.11 2.55 -9.97
CA VAL A 197 -11.37 1.27 -9.98
C VAL A 197 -11.52 0.60 -8.61
N TYR A 198 -11.94 -0.68 -8.59
CA TYR A 198 -12.21 -1.42 -7.35
C TYR A 198 -12.09 -2.94 -7.51
N ASN A 199 -12.02 -3.70 -6.41
CA ASN A 199 -11.78 -5.15 -6.41
C ASN A 199 -12.90 -6.01 -5.74
N ASN A 200 -14.13 -5.50 -5.66
CA ASN A 200 -15.30 -6.31 -5.31
C ASN A 200 -16.28 -6.43 -6.49
N PRO A 201 -17.03 -7.55 -6.61
CA PRO A 201 -17.97 -7.70 -7.70
C PRO A 201 -18.98 -6.55 -7.72
N THR A 202 -19.15 -5.96 -8.90
CA THR A 202 -20.03 -4.81 -9.14
C THR A 202 -21.43 -5.02 -8.56
N GLU A 203 -22.02 -6.18 -8.77
CA GLU A 203 -23.36 -6.53 -8.30
C GLU A 203 -23.46 -6.62 -6.78
N VAL A 204 -22.40 -7.08 -6.11
CA VAL A 204 -22.34 -7.16 -4.64
C VAL A 204 -22.25 -5.76 -4.05
N LEU A 205 -21.36 -4.91 -4.58
CA LEU A 205 -21.27 -3.52 -4.15
C LEU A 205 -22.59 -2.76 -4.35
N CYS A 206 -23.21 -2.89 -5.52
CA CYS A 206 -24.46 -2.19 -5.80
C CYS A 206 -25.62 -2.66 -4.91
N ARG A 207 -25.65 -3.95 -4.56
CA ARG A 207 -26.69 -4.52 -3.70
C ARG A 207 -26.54 -4.07 -2.25
N HIS A 208 -25.32 -4.10 -1.72
CA HIS A 208 -25.08 -3.99 -0.27
C HIS A 208 -24.58 -2.61 0.18
N VAL A 209 -23.94 -1.84 -0.70
CA VAL A 209 -23.30 -0.57 -0.33
C VAL A 209 -23.86 0.57 -1.16
N LYS A 210 -24.80 1.34 -0.58
CA LYS A 210 -25.51 2.43 -1.25
C LYS A 210 -24.56 3.44 -1.92
N ARG A 211 -23.53 3.91 -1.21
CA ARG A 211 -22.57 4.90 -1.75
C ARG A 211 -21.76 4.37 -2.93
N SER A 212 -21.46 3.07 -2.93
CA SER A 212 -20.80 2.40 -4.05
C SER A 212 -21.76 2.25 -5.23
N ARG A 213 -23.02 1.87 -4.98
CA ARG A 213 -24.06 1.84 -6.01
C ARG A 213 -24.19 3.18 -6.73
N GLU A 214 -24.29 4.27 -5.99
CA GLU A 214 -24.49 5.62 -6.53
C GLU A 214 -23.38 6.04 -7.51
N ILE A 215 -22.11 5.77 -7.17
CA ILE A 215 -20.99 6.12 -8.06
C ILE A 215 -20.84 5.12 -9.23
N ILE A 216 -21.15 3.84 -9.02
CA ILE A 216 -21.02 2.77 -10.02
C ILE A 216 -22.13 2.83 -11.09
N GLU A 217 -23.32 3.31 -10.73
CA GLU A 217 -24.47 3.46 -11.62
C GLU A 217 -24.52 4.82 -12.33
N GLU A 218 -23.65 5.78 -11.95
CA GLU A 218 -23.54 7.07 -12.62
C GLU A 218 -23.00 6.89 -14.06
N PRO A 219 -23.80 7.16 -15.11
CA PRO A 219 -23.44 6.84 -16.50
C PRO A 219 -22.21 7.57 -17.04
N HIS A 220 -21.82 8.70 -16.43
CA HIS A 220 -20.65 9.47 -16.87
C HIS A 220 -19.33 9.00 -16.23
N ILE A 221 -19.37 8.01 -15.34
CA ILE A 221 -18.21 7.41 -14.69
C ILE A 221 -17.97 6.01 -15.26
N THR A 222 -16.77 5.76 -15.79
CA THR A 222 -16.42 4.41 -16.24
C THR A 222 -15.89 3.59 -15.07
N LYS A 223 -16.50 2.43 -14.84
CA LYS A 223 -16.09 1.48 -13.80
C LYS A 223 -15.10 0.45 -14.33
N LEU A 224 -14.15 0.07 -13.48
CA LEU A 224 -13.18 -0.99 -13.69
C LEU A 224 -13.25 -1.94 -12.50
N ASP A 225 -13.96 -3.05 -12.70
CA ASP A 225 -14.08 -4.14 -11.75
C ASP A 225 -12.87 -5.07 -11.89
N LEU A 226 -11.96 -4.98 -10.92
CA LEU A 226 -10.70 -5.72 -10.85
C LEU A 226 -10.79 -6.90 -9.88
N THR A 227 -11.98 -7.43 -9.64
CA THR A 227 -12.18 -8.50 -8.65
C THR A 227 -11.34 -9.74 -8.99
N THR A 228 -10.49 -10.13 -8.04
CA THR A 228 -9.68 -11.37 -8.12
C THR A 228 -10.22 -12.47 -7.19
N GLY A 229 -10.81 -12.10 -6.06
CA GLY A 229 -11.19 -13.04 -5.00
C GLY A 229 -11.00 -12.43 -3.61
N PRO A 230 -11.24 -13.19 -2.53
CA PRO A 230 -10.80 -12.80 -1.20
C PRO A 230 -9.27 -12.68 -1.11
N MET A 231 -8.77 -11.88 -0.18
CA MET A 231 -7.32 -11.68 0.00
C MET A 231 -6.69 -12.88 0.73
N ALA A 232 -5.40 -13.15 0.49
CA ALA A 232 -4.68 -14.26 1.14
C ALA A 232 -4.74 -14.17 2.67
N ILE A 233 -4.70 -12.94 3.18
CA ILE A 233 -4.99 -12.58 4.56
C ILE A 233 -6.29 -11.78 4.57
N THR A 234 -7.27 -12.21 5.37
CA THR A 234 -8.64 -11.64 5.39
C THR A 234 -8.62 -10.13 5.59
N GLY A 235 -9.08 -9.37 4.60
CA GLY A 235 -9.12 -7.90 4.64
C GLY A 235 -7.80 -7.18 4.34
N SER A 236 -6.72 -7.89 3.99
CA SER A 236 -5.41 -7.31 3.66
C SER A 236 -5.34 -6.91 2.19
N THR A 237 -6.03 -5.82 1.85
CA THR A 237 -6.17 -5.31 0.48
C THR A 237 -4.85 -4.76 -0.11
N ARG A 238 -3.85 -4.45 0.72
CA ARG A 238 -2.47 -4.15 0.28
C ARG A 238 -1.80 -5.27 -0.53
N MET A 239 -2.36 -6.48 -0.51
CA MET A 239 -1.86 -7.65 -1.24
C MET A 239 -2.45 -7.70 -2.66
N GLN A 240 -3.37 -8.64 -2.92
CA GLN A 240 -3.85 -8.95 -4.27
C GLN A 240 -4.55 -7.77 -4.94
N ALA A 241 -5.40 -7.03 -4.20
CA ALA A 241 -6.18 -5.93 -4.76
C ALA A 241 -5.27 -4.82 -5.33
N THR A 242 -4.35 -4.28 -4.53
CA THR A 242 -3.41 -3.25 -5.02
C THR A 242 -2.39 -3.76 -6.03
N THR A 243 -2.07 -5.07 -6.05
CA THR A 243 -1.26 -5.66 -7.13
C THR A 243 -2.02 -5.59 -8.47
N ALA A 244 -3.31 -5.94 -8.48
CA ALA A 244 -4.17 -5.83 -9.65
C ALA A 244 -4.36 -4.37 -10.09
N GLU A 245 -4.60 -3.45 -9.16
CA GLU A 245 -4.73 -2.02 -9.45
C GLU A 245 -3.43 -1.44 -10.05
N LEU A 246 -2.27 -1.76 -9.49
CA LEU A 246 -0.98 -1.29 -10.00
C LEU A 246 -0.73 -1.82 -11.41
N PHE A 247 -1.03 -3.11 -11.64
CA PHE A 247 -0.89 -3.73 -12.94
C PHE A 247 -1.81 -3.08 -13.99
N VAL A 248 -3.10 -2.95 -13.72
CA VAL A 248 -4.07 -2.42 -14.69
C VAL A 248 -3.85 -0.94 -14.97
N VAL A 249 -3.75 -0.13 -13.92
CA VAL A 249 -3.61 1.33 -14.09
C VAL A 249 -2.22 1.68 -14.62
N GLY A 250 -1.17 1.01 -14.12
CA GLY A 250 0.20 1.17 -14.58
C GLY A 250 0.37 0.79 -16.04
N SER A 251 -0.11 -0.39 -16.46
CA SER A 251 -0.02 -0.82 -17.87
C SER A 251 -0.81 0.10 -18.81
N ALA A 252 -1.99 0.57 -18.41
CA ALA A 252 -2.73 1.55 -19.21
C ALA A 252 -1.96 2.86 -19.40
N LEU A 253 -1.30 3.36 -18.34
CA LEU A 253 -0.50 4.57 -18.38
C LEU A 253 0.74 4.41 -19.26
N GLU A 254 1.45 3.28 -19.17
CA GLU A 254 2.59 2.97 -20.03
C GLU A 254 2.19 2.86 -21.50
N ILE A 255 1.10 2.15 -21.81
CA ILE A 255 0.58 2.03 -23.18
C ILE A 255 0.25 3.42 -23.73
N ALA A 256 -0.41 4.28 -22.95
CA ALA A 256 -0.73 5.64 -23.37
C ALA A 256 0.52 6.49 -23.59
N LEU A 257 1.54 6.39 -22.73
CA LEU A 257 2.82 7.09 -22.88
C LEU A 257 3.56 6.66 -24.16
N VAL A 258 3.68 5.34 -24.38
CA VAL A 258 4.35 4.80 -25.57
C VAL A 258 3.61 5.25 -26.83
N ARG A 259 2.28 5.20 -26.86
CA ARG A 259 1.47 5.72 -27.98
C ARG A 259 1.70 7.22 -28.19
N PHE A 260 1.70 8.00 -27.12
CA PHE A 260 1.92 9.45 -27.18
C PHE A 260 3.29 9.81 -27.78
N LEU A 261 4.34 9.07 -27.43
CA LEU A 261 5.71 9.32 -27.90
C LEU A 261 6.02 8.69 -29.26
N LYS A 262 5.32 7.61 -29.65
CA LYS A 262 5.53 6.91 -30.93
C LYS A 262 5.45 7.84 -32.14
N ASP A 263 4.51 8.78 -32.13
CA ASP A 263 4.31 9.73 -33.24
C ASP A 263 5.30 10.91 -33.19
N LYS A 264 6.10 11.02 -32.13
CA LYS A 264 7.00 12.17 -31.86
C LYS A 264 8.47 11.80 -31.88
N LEU A 265 8.81 10.52 -31.71
CA LEU A 265 10.17 10.02 -31.61
C LEU A 265 10.47 8.95 -32.67
N PRO A 266 11.65 8.98 -33.30
CA PRO A 266 12.12 7.88 -34.14
C PRO A 266 12.25 6.58 -33.35
N LYS A 267 12.00 5.43 -34.00
CA LYS A 267 12.08 4.09 -33.39
C LYS A 267 13.39 3.81 -32.64
N LYS A 268 14.53 4.32 -33.13
CA LYS A 268 15.84 4.16 -32.46
C LYS A 268 15.89 4.87 -31.10
N GLN A 269 15.25 6.03 -30.98
CA GLN A 269 15.17 6.80 -29.74
C GLN A 269 14.18 6.17 -28.77
N MET A 270 13.04 5.66 -29.27
CA MET A 270 12.09 4.86 -28.51
C MET A 270 12.79 3.68 -27.80
N LEU A 271 13.58 2.90 -28.54
CA LEU A 271 14.33 1.76 -27.97
C LEU A 271 15.34 2.18 -26.90
N LYS A 272 16.04 3.30 -27.08
CA LYS A 272 16.98 3.83 -26.08
C LYS A 272 16.30 4.26 -24.78
N LEU A 273 15.04 4.67 -24.86
CA LEU A 273 14.23 5.10 -23.72
C LEU A 273 13.44 3.94 -23.08
N GLY A 274 13.67 2.69 -23.53
CA GLY A 274 12.90 1.53 -23.04
C GLY A 274 11.42 1.54 -23.43
N LEU A 275 11.04 2.31 -24.45
CA LEU A 275 9.65 2.45 -24.92
C LEU A 275 9.30 1.32 -25.87
N ASN A 276 9.04 0.14 -25.31
CA ASN A 276 8.58 -1.03 -26.04
C ASN A 276 7.07 -0.95 -26.33
N GLU A 277 6.67 -1.24 -27.57
CA GLU A 277 5.26 -1.34 -27.93
C GLU A 277 4.68 -2.68 -27.49
N PHE A 278 4.19 -2.73 -26.26
CA PHE A 278 3.47 -3.89 -25.73
C PHE A 278 1.96 -3.77 -25.95
N LYS A 279 1.34 -4.87 -26.38
CA LYS A 279 -0.11 -5.04 -26.38
C LYS A 279 -0.56 -5.51 -25.00
N PRO A 280 -1.86 -5.36 -24.64
CA PRO A 280 -2.37 -5.87 -23.36
C PRO A 280 -2.04 -7.36 -23.10
N ALA A 281 -2.06 -8.19 -24.15
CA ALA A 281 -1.67 -9.60 -24.05
C ALA A 281 -0.19 -9.82 -23.68
N ASP A 282 0.71 -8.92 -24.07
CA ASP A 282 2.13 -8.98 -23.70
C ASP A 282 2.31 -8.66 -22.21
N TYR A 283 1.61 -7.64 -21.70
CA TYR A 283 1.57 -7.34 -20.27
C TYR A 283 1.03 -8.52 -19.46
N LEU A 284 -0.07 -9.15 -19.89
CA LEU A 284 -0.61 -10.32 -19.20
C LEU A 284 0.39 -11.47 -19.15
N ARG A 285 1.08 -11.76 -20.27
CA ARG A 285 2.10 -12.79 -20.33
C ARG A 285 3.25 -12.51 -19.35
N LEU A 286 3.77 -11.28 -19.35
CA LEU A 286 4.86 -10.86 -18.47
C LEU A 286 4.46 -10.92 -16.99
N LEU A 287 3.20 -10.58 -16.66
CA LEU A 287 2.68 -10.75 -15.29
C LEU A 287 2.68 -12.22 -14.88
N SER A 288 2.14 -13.10 -15.71
CA SER A 288 2.13 -14.54 -15.43
C SER A 288 3.54 -15.11 -15.26
N GLU A 289 4.48 -14.74 -16.14
CA GLU A 289 5.88 -15.16 -16.08
C GLU A 289 6.57 -14.70 -14.78
N LEU A 290 6.35 -13.44 -14.37
CA LEU A 290 6.90 -12.90 -13.13
C LEU A 290 6.38 -13.69 -11.91
N MET A 291 5.07 -13.95 -11.85
CA MET A 291 4.45 -14.65 -10.73
C MET A 291 4.89 -16.11 -10.66
N GLU A 292 4.99 -16.79 -11.80
CA GLU A 292 5.55 -18.14 -11.90
C GLU A 292 6.99 -18.19 -11.36
N GLN A 293 7.84 -17.25 -11.76
CA GLN A 293 9.23 -17.18 -11.30
C GLN A 293 9.34 -16.92 -9.79
N LEU A 294 8.53 -16.00 -9.25
CA LEU A 294 8.51 -15.68 -7.82
C LEU A 294 7.91 -16.81 -6.96
N SER A 295 7.13 -17.72 -7.57
CA SER A 295 6.60 -18.93 -6.92
C SER A 295 7.47 -20.18 -7.10
N SER A 296 8.58 -20.07 -7.84
CA SER A 296 9.54 -21.16 -8.03
C SER A 296 10.12 -21.64 -6.68
N THR A 297 10.55 -22.90 -6.61
CA THR A 297 11.14 -23.45 -5.38
C THR A 297 12.31 -22.63 -4.86
N GLN A 298 13.20 -22.19 -5.74
CA GLN A 298 14.31 -21.34 -5.34
C GLN A 298 13.83 -20.02 -4.71
N ALA A 299 12.86 -19.34 -5.32
CA ALA A 299 12.32 -18.09 -4.78
C ALA A 299 11.60 -18.31 -3.44
N VAL A 300 10.82 -19.37 -3.31
CA VAL A 300 10.15 -19.74 -2.05
C VAL A 300 11.15 -20.03 -0.94
N ASP A 301 12.22 -20.78 -1.23
CA ASP A 301 13.27 -21.08 -0.25
C ASP A 301 14.00 -19.80 0.19
N MET A 302 14.24 -18.85 -0.73
CA MET A 302 14.82 -17.56 -0.40
C MET A 302 13.87 -16.68 0.44
N LEU A 303 12.57 -16.67 0.13
CA LEU A 303 11.57 -15.99 0.96
C LEU A 303 11.50 -16.61 2.36
N ALA A 304 11.61 -17.93 2.49
CA ALA A 304 11.62 -18.61 3.78
C ALA A 304 12.84 -18.21 4.61
N ARG A 305 14.03 -18.18 4.00
CA ARG A 305 15.26 -17.72 4.67
C ARG A 305 15.19 -16.24 5.06
N ALA A 306 14.68 -15.38 4.18
CA ALA A 306 14.51 -13.96 4.49
C ALA A 306 13.48 -13.73 5.61
N THR A 307 12.41 -14.53 5.63
CA THR A 307 11.38 -14.53 6.68
C THR A 307 11.98 -14.94 8.02
N GLN A 308 12.74 -16.03 8.06
CA GLN A 308 13.41 -16.47 9.29
C GLN A 308 14.42 -15.43 9.78
N PHE A 309 15.18 -14.81 8.88
CA PHE A 309 16.09 -13.73 9.23
C PHE A 309 15.35 -12.57 9.92
N GLU A 310 14.23 -12.11 9.36
CA GLU A 310 13.47 -11.01 9.96
C GLU A 310 12.78 -11.42 11.28
N GLU A 311 12.25 -12.65 11.35
CA GLU A 311 11.68 -13.25 12.57
C GLU A 311 12.71 -13.28 13.71
N ASP A 312 13.93 -13.76 13.45
CA ASP A 312 14.99 -13.88 14.45
C ASP A 312 15.40 -12.51 15.02
N ILE A 313 15.47 -11.49 14.16
CA ILE A 313 15.73 -10.10 14.57
C ILE A 313 14.64 -9.63 15.54
N TYR A 314 13.36 -9.82 15.18
CA TYR A 314 12.24 -9.35 16.02
C TYR A 314 12.13 -10.13 17.33
N HIS A 315 12.34 -11.44 17.35
CA HIS A 315 12.38 -12.23 18.58
C HIS A 315 13.49 -11.79 19.54
N SER A 316 14.60 -11.29 19.00
CA SER A 316 15.73 -10.77 19.77
C SER A 316 15.53 -9.32 20.26
N GLY A 317 14.36 -8.71 19.99
CA GLY A 317 14.08 -7.30 20.27
C GLY A 317 14.83 -6.33 19.37
N GLY A 318 15.35 -6.82 18.24
CA GLY A 318 16.05 -6.05 17.21
C GLY A 318 15.10 -5.32 16.26
N LEU A 319 15.67 -4.52 15.37
CA LEU A 319 14.95 -3.69 14.40
C LEU A 319 15.59 -3.81 13.02
N VAL A 320 14.79 -3.82 11.95
CA VAL A 320 15.27 -3.92 10.56
C VAL A 320 15.24 -2.56 9.88
N THR A 321 16.39 -2.04 9.47
CA THR A 321 16.50 -0.83 8.66
C THR A 321 16.74 -1.22 7.22
N TYR A 322 15.81 -0.86 6.34
CA TYR A 322 15.93 -1.10 4.92
C TYR A 322 16.56 0.10 4.21
N MET A 323 17.50 -0.16 3.30
CA MET A 323 18.07 0.85 2.41
C MET A 323 17.78 0.54 0.95
N ALA A 324 17.34 1.55 0.21
CA ALA A 324 17.10 1.47 -1.22
C ALA A 324 17.29 2.84 -1.87
N ASP A 325 17.50 2.86 -3.19
CA ASP A 325 17.53 4.09 -3.99
C ASP A 325 16.23 4.26 -4.77
N SER A 326 16.19 3.82 -6.03
CA SER A 326 15.02 3.97 -6.91
C SER A 326 13.75 3.29 -6.38
N LEU A 327 13.89 2.26 -5.55
CA LEU A 327 12.81 1.44 -4.98
C LEU A 327 12.38 1.87 -3.57
N LEU A 328 12.92 2.97 -3.04
CA LEU A 328 12.68 3.37 -1.64
C LEU A 328 11.19 3.59 -1.34
N LEU A 329 10.40 4.04 -2.33
CA LEU A 329 8.95 4.20 -2.19
C LEU A 329 8.21 2.87 -2.03
N ASP A 330 8.64 1.81 -2.72
CA ASP A 330 8.07 0.46 -2.58
C ASP A 330 8.32 -0.09 -1.17
N VAL A 331 9.55 0.08 -0.68
CA VAL A 331 9.95 -0.34 0.68
C VAL A 331 9.21 0.48 1.73
N LEU A 332 9.09 1.79 1.55
CA LEU A 332 8.32 2.67 2.44
C LEU A 332 6.86 2.23 2.50
N THR A 333 6.30 1.84 1.35
CA THR A 333 4.90 1.39 1.25
C THR A 333 4.66 0.11 2.03
N ASP A 334 5.46 -0.93 1.84
CA ASP A 334 5.32 -2.17 2.60
C ASP A 334 5.53 -1.93 4.10
N THR A 335 6.64 -1.30 4.49
CA THR A 335 6.99 -1.09 5.90
C THR A 335 5.96 -0.24 6.65
N THR A 336 5.36 0.74 6.00
CA THR A 336 4.30 1.54 6.61
C THR A 336 3.00 0.74 6.78
N GLU A 337 2.62 -0.07 5.79
CA GLU A 337 1.40 -0.88 5.84
C GLU A 337 1.46 -1.98 6.91
N ARG A 338 2.65 -2.37 7.38
CA ARG A 338 2.77 -3.33 8.51
C ARG A 338 2.15 -2.79 9.80
N SER A 339 2.12 -1.47 10.00
CA SER A 339 1.56 -0.85 11.21
C SER A 339 0.05 -1.03 11.34
N PRO A 340 -0.80 -0.58 10.38
CA PRO A 340 -2.24 -0.83 10.47
C PRO A 340 -2.64 -2.30 10.31
N THR A 341 -1.82 -3.11 9.61
CA THR A 341 -2.11 -4.52 9.31
C THR A 341 -1.83 -5.46 10.49
N PHE A 342 -0.71 -5.27 11.19
CA PHE A 342 -0.22 -6.17 12.24
C PHE A 342 0.01 -5.47 13.59
N MET A 343 -0.42 -4.21 13.70
CA MET A 343 -0.28 -3.36 14.88
C MET A 343 1.19 -3.18 15.29
N LEU A 344 2.10 -3.09 14.31
CA LEU A 344 3.48 -2.71 14.57
C LEU A 344 3.58 -1.22 14.91
N PRO A 345 4.55 -0.80 15.73
CA PRO A 345 4.80 0.61 15.97
C PRO A 345 5.01 1.39 14.66
N PRO A 346 4.30 2.50 14.44
CA PRO A 346 4.46 3.30 13.24
C PRO A 346 5.81 4.01 13.25
N PHE A 347 6.18 4.59 12.11
CA PHE A 347 7.39 5.39 12.00
C PHE A 347 7.40 6.51 13.04
N ARG A 348 8.56 6.73 13.64
CA ARG A 348 8.74 7.69 14.72
C ARG A 348 9.37 8.97 14.19
N LYS A 349 8.88 10.11 14.68
CA LYS A 349 9.45 11.42 14.35
C LYS A 349 10.78 11.62 15.07
N TYR A 350 11.69 12.35 14.45
CA TYR A 350 12.90 12.83 15.09
C TYR A 350 12.55 13.67 16.32
N GLY A 351 13.27 13.40 17.42
CA GLY A 351 13.03 14.04 18.71
C GLY A 351 11.88 13.45 19.54
N ASP A 352 11.10 12.50 19.00
CA ASP A 352 10.13 11.74 19.79
C ASP A 352 10.85 10.66 20.59
N THR A 353 10.95 10.87 21.91
CA THR A 353 11.58 9.95 22.85
C THR A 353 10.56 9.08 23.60
N LEU A 354 9.27 9.29 23.37
CA LEU A 354 8.19 8.61 24.07
C LEU A 354 7.65 7.44 23.28
N SER A 355 7.49 7.59 21.96
CA SER A 355 6.93 6.52 21.13
C SER A 355 7.93 5.36 20.93
N PRO A 356 7.44 4.10 20.87
CA PRO A 356 8.28 2.97 20.51
C PRO A 356 8.88 3.14 19.11
N ASN A 357 10.06 2.55 18.90
CA ASN A 357 10.67 2.47 17.57
C ASN A 357 9.84 1.57 16.67
N SER A 358 9.70 1.94 15.40
CA SER A 358 9.14 1.04 14.39
C SER A 358 10.02 -0.19 14.22
N TRP A 359 9.43 -1.38 14.07
CA TRP A 359 10.21 -2.61 13.89
C TRP A 359 11.00 -2.55 12.56
N ALA A 360 10.33 -2.11 11.49
CA ALA A 360 10.94 -1.79 10.21
C ALA A 360 11.02 -0.26 9.99
N PHE A 361 12.07 0.22 9.34
CA PHE A 361 12.23 1.61 8.92
C PHE A 361 13.02 1.70 7.61
N VAL A 362 12.89 2.80 6.86
CA VAL A 362 13.60 2.98 5.58
C VAL A 362 14.60 4.12 5.62
N LYS A 363 15.70 3.98 4.87
CA LYS A 363 16.77 4.95 4.72
C LYS A 363 17.22 5.05 3.26
N ASP A 364 17.43 6.26 2.76
CA ASP A 364 18.16 6.57 1.54
C ASP A 364 19.66 6.64 1.90
N PRO A 365 20.53 5.83 1.28
CA PRO A 365 21.96 5.81 1.62
C PRO A 365 22.74 7.01 1.06
N PHE A 366 22.22 7.71 0.07
CA PHE A 366 22.95 8.67 -0.76
C PHE A 366 22.61 10.13 -0.44
N ARG A 367 21.44 10.39 0.13
CA ARG A 367 20.87 11.74 0.26
C ARG A 367 20.50 12.06 1.71
N THR A 368 20.57 13.35 2.06
CA THR A 368 20.00 13.85 3.32
C THR A 368 18.48 13.75 3.28
N THR A 369 17.80 13.81 4.43
CA THR A 369 16.37 13.53 4.56
C THR A 369 15.50 14.37 3.60
N GLU A 370 15.72 15.68 3.49
CA GLU A 370 14.95 16.51 2.54
C GLU A 370 15.18 16.09 1.08
N LYS A 371 16.44 15.81 0.70
CA LYS A 371 16.80 15.36 -0.65
C LYS A 371 16.30 13.94 -0.94
N ALA A 372 16.25 13.08 0.08
CA ALA A 372 15.69 11.74 0.01
C ALA A 372 14.18 11.79 -0.22
N TRP A 373 13.45 12.65 0.49
CA TRP A 373 12.02 12.90 0.24
C TRP A 373 11.77 13.42 -1.18
N HIS A 374 12.57 14.39 -1.63
CA HIS A 374 12.47 14.88 -3.01
C HIS A 374 12.78 13.78 -4.04
N ALA A 375 13.83 12.98 -3.83
CA ALA A 375 14.20 11.89 -4.73
C ALA A 375 13.17 10.75 -4.71
N LEU A 376 12.53 10.48 -3.58
CA LEU A 376 11.49 9.47 -3.47
C LEU A 376 10.22 9.88 -4.22
N LEU A 377 9.81 11.15 -4.11
CA LEU A 377 8.59 11.68 -4.75
C LEU A 377 8.81 12.24 -6.15
N GLN A 378 10.06 12.50 -6.52
CA GLN A 378 10.48 13.20 -7.74
C GLN A 378 9.90 14.62 -7.85
N ARG A 379 9.51 15.20 -6.71
CA ARG A 379 8.99 16.55 -6.51
C ARG A 379 9.08 16.90 -5.01
N GLU A 380 8.87 18.17 -4.67
CA GLU A 380 8.63 18.54 -3.28
C GLU A 380 7.41 17.81 -2.68
N PRO A 381 7.45 17.43 -1.38
CA PRO A 381 6.29 16.89 -0.69
C PRO A 381 5.07 17.84 -0.76
N ARG A 382 3.88 17.26 -0.80
CA ARG A 382 2.58 17.92 -0.79
C ARG A 382 1.83 17.51 0.47
N GLY A 383 2.26 18.04 1.61
CA GLY A 383 1.51 17.95 2.87
C GLY A 383 0.26 18.83 2.88
N LEU A 384 -0.60 18.65 3.89
CA LEU A 384 -1.81 19.48 4.05
C LEU A 384 -1.56 20.64 5.02
N ASN A 385 -1.86 21.85 4.56
CA ASN A 385 -1.79 23.09 5.33
C ASN A 385 -3.16 23.57 5.81
N TRP A 386 -4.13 22.65 5.93
CA TRP A 386 -5.49 23.00 6.33
C TRP A 386 -5.51 23.59 7.74
N GLN A 387 -6.07 24.79 7.84
CA GLN A 387 -6.31 25.44 9.12
C GLN A 387 -7.69 25.05 9.67
N ARG A 388 -7.93 25.35 10.95
CA ARG A 388 -9.22 25.09 11.63
C ARG A 388 -10.46 25.49 10.81
N LYS A 389 -10.41 26.65 10.15
CA LYS A 389 -11.50 27.16 9.29
C LYS A 389 -11.89 26.19 8.17
N ILE A 390 -10.92 25.48 7.59
CA ILE A 390 -11.19 24.48 6.55
C ILE A 390 -11.96 23.29 7.15
N TYR A 391 -11.54 22.78 8.30
CA TYR A 391 -12.26 21.70 8.99
C TYR A 391 -13.68 22.12 9.42
N GLU A 392 -13.87 23.39 9.80
CA GLU A 392 -15.19 23.95 10.09
C GLU A 392 -16.07 24.01 8.82
N GLN A 393 -15.53 24.45 7.69
CA GLN A 393 -16.20 24.46 6.39
C GLN A 393 -16.60 23.05 5.93
N LEU A 394 -15.71 22.08 6.10
CA LEU A 394 -15.93 20.68 5.73
C LEU A 394 -16.76 19.90 6.76
N LYS A 395 -17.32 20.58 7.77
CA LYS A 395 -18.14 19.98 8.84
C LYS A 395 -17.45 18.79 9.52
N ALA A 396 -16.13 18.85 9.67
CA ALA A 396 -15.34 17.79 10.25
C ALA A 396 -15.79 17.48 11.71
N PRO A 397 -15.50 16.27 12.22
CA PRO A 397 -15.69 15.90 13.62
C PRO A 397 -15.14 16.94 14.60
N ALA A 398 -15.78 17.04 15.77
CA ALA A 398 -15.37 18.00 16.81
C ALA A 398 -13.89 17.87 17.20
N ALA A 399 -13.37 16.64 17.27
CA ALA A 399 -11.96 16.37 17.58
C ALA A 399 -11.00 17.01 16.56
N LEU A 400 -11.24 16.83 15.25
CA LEU A 400 -10.39 17.41 14.21
C LEU A 400 -10.45 18.94 14.17
N LYS A 401 -11.60 19.54 14.51
CA LYS A 401 -11.72 21.01 14.62
C LYS A 401 -11.01 21.56 15.85
N ALA A 402 -11.07 20.84 16.97
CA ALA A 402 -10.45 21.23 18.22
C ALA A 402 -8.92 21.14 18.14
N GLN A 403 -8.40 20.08 17.50
CA GLN A 403 -6.99 19.85 17.32
C GLN A 403 -6.68 19.38 15.88
N PRO A 404 -6.61 20.32 14.91
CA PRO A 404 -6.20 19.99 13.55
C PRO A 404 -4.85 19.26 13.52
N PRO A 405 -4.73 18.13 12.79
CA PRO A 405 -3.46 17.44 12.68
C PRO A 405 -2.46 18.29 11.89
N LYS A 406 -1.18 18.21 12.29
CA LYS A 406 -0.09 18.86 11.56
C LYS A 406 0.42 17.89 10.49
N LEU A 407 0.11 18.20 9.23
CA LEU A 407 0.35 17.32 8.08
C LEU A 407 1.21 18.00 6.99
N ASN A 408 1.85 19.12 7.32
CA ASN A 408 2.64 19.90 6.37
C ASN A 408 4.05 19.31 6.16
N ASN A 409 4.80 19.86 5.20
CA ASN A 409 6.13 19.35 4.84
C ASN A 409 7.12 19.38 6.02
N SER A 410 7.04 20.37 6.91
CA SER A 410 7.89 20.42 8.10
C SER A 410 7.66 19.25 9.06
N GLU A 411 6.47 18.63 9.03
CA GLU A 411 6.19 17.40 9.77
C GLU A 411 6.65 16.15 9.04
N ILE A 412 6.65 16.16 7.70
CA ILE A 412 7.18 15.07 6.85
C ILE A 412 8.69 14.95 7.04
N TYR A 413 9.43 16.05 7.00
CA TYR A 413 10.89 16.03 7.15
C TYR A 413 11.38 15.61 8.56
N LYS A 414 10.47 15.51 9.54
CA LYS A 414 10.81 14.92 10.86
C LYS A 414 11.03 13.41 10.79
N PHE A 415 10.60 12.75 9.73
CA PHE A 415 10.90 11.34 9.51
C PHE A 415 12.21 11.23 8.74
N MET A 416 13.27 10.88 9.47
CA MET A 416 14.66 10.95 9.04
C MET A 416 15.04 9.80 8.08
N ILE A 417 14.43 9.80 6.91
CA ILE A 417 14.66 8.78 5.88
C ILE A 417 15.97 8.97 5.12
N GLY A 418 16.74 10.04 5.36
CA GLY A 418 18.03 10.24 4.71
C GLY A 418 19.18 9.49 5.39
N ASN A 419 20.37 9.67 4.84
CA ASN A 419 21.60 9.00 5.28
C ASN A 419 22.19 9.55 6.59
N GLU A 420 21.47 10.41 7.30
CA GLU A 420 21.87 10.89 8.61
C GLU A 420 21.93 9.73 9.62
N PRO A 421 22.89 9.75 10.57
CA PRO A 421 22.95 8.77 11.65
C PRO A 421 21.64 8.70 12.42
N ASP A 422 21.22 7.48 12.76
CA ASP A 422 20.03 7.24 13.58
C ASP A 422 20.34 6.23 14.69
N PRO A 423 20.85 6.72 15.84
CA PRO A 423 21.16 5.88 16.99
C PRO A 423 19.97 5.08 17.51
N SER A 424 18.74 5.49 17.22
CA SER A 424 17.56 4.73 17.63
C SER A 424 17.39 3.42 16.86
N ARG A 425 18.07 3.29 15.72
CA ARG A 425 18.16 2.08 14.90
C ARG A 425 19.41 1.28 15.25
N THR A 426 20.58 1.93 15.20
CA THR A 426 21.88 1.26 15.33
C THR A 426 22.19 0.80 16.76
N ASN A 427 21.59 1.43 17.77
CA ASN A 427 21.79 1.03 19.18
C ASN A 427 20.73 0.02 19.66
N ALA A 428 19.83 -0.46 18.77
CA ALA A 428 18.90 -1.52 19.13
C ALA A 428 19.67 -2.85 19.33
N PRO A 429 19.22 -3.74 20.22
CA PRO A 429 20.01 -4.90 20.67
C PRO A 429 20.51 -5.83 19.56
N ASP A 430 19.66 -6.14 18.57
CA ASP A 430 20.00 -6.95 17.40
C ASP A 430 19.56 -6.23 16.12
N SER A 431 20.15 -5.05 15.86
CA SER A 431 19.75 -4.23 14.72
C SER A 431 20.27 -4.82 13.39
N ALA A 432 19.44 -4.81 12.36
CA ALA A 432 19.81 -5.29 11.03
C ALA A 432 19.74 -4.17 9.98
N LEU A 433 20.71 -4.17 9.06
CA LEU A 433 20.67 -3.38 7.84
C LEU A 433 20.37 -4.28 6.64
N VAL A 434 19.31 -3.99 5.89
CA VAL A 434 18.95 -4.74 4.69
C VAL A 434 18.94 -3.80 3.49
N VAL A 435 19.82 -4.01 2.50
CA VAL A 435 19.70 -3.29 1.24
C VAL A 435 18.75 -4.00 0.29
N ILE A 436 17.94 -3.24 -0.45
CA ILE A 436 17.04 -3.73 -1.48
C ILE A 436 17.45 -3.13 -2.82
N THR A 437 17.62 -3.98 -3.82
CA THR A 437 17.93 -3.58 -5.19
C THR A 437 17.22 -4.48 -6.20
N ALA A 438 17.11 -4.02 -7.44
CA ALA A 438 16.49 -4.75 -8.54
C ALA A 438 17.44 -4.96 -9.73
N GLY A 439 18.71 -5.29 -9.45
CA GLY A 439 19.72 -5.57 -10.48
C GLY A 439 20.29 -4.32 -11.15
N GLY A 440 21.26 -4.54 -12.04
CA GLY A 440 21.84 -3.50 -12.91
C GLY A 440 22.99 -2.68 -12.29
N GLU A 441 23.35 -1.57 -12.94
CA GLU A 441 24.54 -0.76 -12.60
C GLU A 441 24.46 -0.11 -11.20
N THR A 442 23.25 0.07 -10.66
CA THR A 442 23.03 0.63 -9.32
C THR A 442 23.46 -0.30 -8.20
N ASP A 443 23.61 -1.61 -8.45
CA ASP A 443 24.01 -2.59 -7.44
C ASP A 443 25.38 -2.30 -6.86
N ILE A 444 26.31 -1.79 -7.68
CA ILE A 444 27.65 -1.41 -7.22
C ILE A 444 27.55 -0.27 -6.19
N LEU A 445 26.69 0.71 -6.44
CA LEU A 445 26.48 1.85 -5.54
C LEU A 445 25.78 1.42 -4.25
N ILE A 446 24.77 0.55 -4.36
CA ILE A 446 24.06 0.00 -3.21
C ILE A 446 25.00 -0.88 -2.37
N ASN A 447 25.85 -1.69 -2.98
CA ASN A 447 26.85 -2.48 -2.27
C ASN A 447 27.90 -1.60 -1.58
N ALA A 448 28.35 -0.52 -2.22
CA ALA A 448 29.23 0.46 -1.58
C ALA A 448 28.54 1.16 -0.38
N ALA A 449 27.24 1.45 -0.48
CA ALA A 449 26.47 1.94 0.66
C ALA A 449 26.37 0.91 1.78
N LEU A 450 26.09 -0.35 1.45
CA LEU A 450 26.06 -1.46 2.40
C LEU A 450 27.39 -1.56 3.16
N GLN A 451 28.53 -1.60 2.45
CA GLN A 451 29.88 -1.61 3.04
C GLN A 451 30.12 -0.44 4.00
N LYS A 452 29.60 0.74 3.66
CA LYS A 452 29.74 1.95 4.48
C LYS A 452 28.91 1.90 5.76
N PHE A 453 27.68 1.39 5.70
CA PHE A 453 26.71 1.48 6.79
C PHE A 453 26.57 0.22 7.63
N SER A 454 26.83 -0.98 7.08
CA SER A 454 26.69 -2.25 7.80
C SER A 454 27.53 -2.35 9.08
N PRO A 455 28.73 -1.75 9.22
CA PRO A 455 29.48 -1.82 10.48
C PRO A 455 28.79 -1.17 11.69
N GLN A 456 27.70 -0.41 11.47
CA GLN A 456 26.90 0.21 12.54
C GLN A 456 25.75 -0.69 13.03
N TYR A 457 25.56 -1.85 12.42
CA TYR A 457 24.48 -2.79 12.70
C TYR A 457 25.05 -4.14 13.14
N ASN A 458 24.24 -4.94 13.83
CA ASN A 458 24.63 -6.27 14.30
C ASN A 458 24.62 -7.30 13.18
N LYS A 459 23.67 -7.17 12.24
CA LYS A 459 23.52 -8.03 11.06
C LYS A 459 23.31 -7.19 9.81
N SER A 460 23.68 -7.76 8.68
CA SER A 460 23.53 -7.14 7.38
C SER A 460 23.02 -8.15 6.34
N ALA A 461 22.12 -7.70 5.48
CA ALA A 461 21.63 -8.52 4.39
C ALA A 461 21.46 -7.73 3.09
N ALA A 462 21.48 -8.43 1.96
CA ALA A 462 21.10 -7.90 0.67
C ALA A 462 19.92 -8.69 0.09
N LEU A 463 18.84 -8.00 -0.26
CA LEU A 463 17.71 -8.54 -0.99
C LEU A 463 17.80 -8.06 -2.43
N VAL A 464 18.09 -8.99 -3.34
CA VAL A 464 18.34 -8.70 -4.75
C VAL A 464 17.20 -9.28 -5.58
N VAL A 465 16.47 -8.40 -6.27
CA VAL A 465 15.44 -8.79 -7.24
C VAL A 465 16.04 -8.75 -8.65
N GLY A 466 15.87 -9.82 -9.42
CA GLY A 466 16.50 -9.94 -10.74
C GLY A 466 17.93 -10.45 -10.70
N PHE A 467 18.65 -10.25 -11.81
CA PHE A 467 20.01 -10.76 -11.99
C PHE A 467 21.06 -9.72 -11.65
N THR A 468 22.13 -10.17 -11.00
CA THR A 468 23.30 -9.36 -10.69
C THR A 468 24.55 -10.22 -10.60
N ASP A 469 25.66 -9.68 -11.11
CA ASP A 469 27.00 -10.23 -10.90
C ASP A 469 27.67 -9.61 -9.66
N THR A 470 27.01 -8.67 -8.98
CA THR A 470 27.55 -8.02 -7.80
C THR A 470 27.59 -8.98 -6.62
N ASP A 471 28.76 -9.10 -6.00
CA ASP A 471 28.95 -9.80 -4.73
C ASP A 471 28.74 -8.81 -3.57
N PHE A 472 27.67 -9.01 -2.80
CA PHE A 472 27.26 -8.06 -1.77
C PHE A 472 28.02 -8.29 -0.48
N PHE A 473 28.50 -7.20 0.14
CA PHE A 473 29.15 -7.21 1.45
C PHE A 473 28.09 -7.29 2.57
N ALA A 474 27.42 -8.43 2.66
CA ALA A 474 26.41 -8.72 3.67
C ALA A 474 26.64 -10.10 4.30
N ASP A 475 26.14 -10.27 5.52
CA ASP A 475 26.14 -11.58 6.20
C ASP A 475 25.23 -12.57 5.46
N GLU A 476 24.10 -12.09 4.93
CA GLU A 476 23.13 -12.87 4.16
C GLU A 476 22.77 -12.20 2.83
N THR A 477 22.57 -13.00 1.77
CA THR A 477 22.09 -12.48 0.48
C THR A 477 20.93 -13.33 -0.03
N PHE A 478 19.78 -12.69 -0.23
CA PHE A 478 18.55 -13.29 -0.75
C PHE A 478 18.39 -12.87 -2.22
N LYS A 479 18.66 -13.79 -3.15
CA LYS A 479 18.59 -13.52 -4.60
C LYS A 479 17.31 -14.10 -5.20
N PHE A 480 16.52 -13.27 -5.86
CA PHE A 480 15.32 -13.65 -6.58
C PHE A 480 15.58 -13.55 -8.10
N PRO A 481 16.08 -14.61 -8.75
CA PRO A 481 16.48 -14.56 -10.16
C PRO A 481 15.25 -14.54 -11.08
N CYS A 482 14.64 -13.37 -11.26
CA CYS A 482 13.53 -13.13 -12.17
C CYS A 482 13.92 -12.08 -13.23
N PRO A 483 13.90 -12.39 -14.54
CA PRO A 483 14.07 -11.38 -15.58
C PRO A 483 13.06 -10.24 -15.40
N LEU A 484 13.55 -9.03 -15.15
CA LEU A 484 12.73 -7.83 -15.10
C LEU A 484 12.73 -7.18 -16.46
N THR A 485 11.55 -7.06 -17.07
CA THR A 485 11.43 -6.39 -18.37
C THR A 485 11.55 -4.89 -18.17
N ASP A 486 12.35 -4.22 -19.00
CA ASP A 486 12.39 -2.76 -19.00
C ASP A 486 11.10 -2.17 -19.57
N SER A 487 10.61 -1.15 -18.89
CA SER A 487 9.37 -0.45 -19.20
C SER A 487 9.50 1.00 -18.71
N PRO A 488 8.82 1.97 -19.34
CA PRO A 488 9.07 3.39 -19.07
C PRO A 488 8.79 3.80 -17.62
N LEU A 489 7.86 3.14 -16.93
CA LEU A 489 7.56 3.40 -15.51
C LEU A 489 8.21 2.37 -14.58
N GLN A 490 9.09 1.51 -15.11
CA GLN A 490 9.70 0.38 -14.39
C GLN A 490 8.66 -0.52 -13.70
N LEU A 491 7.48 -0.68 -14.30
CA LEU A 491 6.33 -1.35 -13.71
C LEU A 491 6.67 -2.74 -13.15
N TRP A 492 7.49 -3.51 -13.87
CA TRP A 492 7.91 -4.86 -13.49
C TRP A 492 8.82 -4.89 -12.26
N HIS A 493 9.70 -3.89 -12.10
CA HIS A 493 10.57 -3.78 -10.94
C HIS A 493 9.73 -3.52 -9.68
N HIS A 494 8.79 -2.58 -9.77
CA HIS A 494 7.87 -2.24 -8.70
C HIS A 494 6.94 -3.41 -8.33
N LEU A 495 6.37 -4.11 -9.32
CA LEU A 495 5.54 -5.29 -9.08
C LEU A 495 6.32 -6.43 -8.40
N ALA A 496 7.54 -6.72 -8.86
CA ALA A 496 8.36 -7.78 -8.29
C ALA A 496 8.72 -7.49 -6.83
N VAL A 497 9.22 -6.28 -6.54
CA VAL A 497 9.56 -5.86 -5.17
C VAL A 497 8.32 -5.86 -4.28
N LYS A 498 7.18 -5.36 -4.78
CA LYS A 498 5.90 -5.39 -4.07
C LYS A 498 5.50 -6.82 -3.71
N LEU A 499 5.55 -7.77 -4.65
CA LEU A 499 5.15 -9.16 -4.40
C LEU A 499 6.06 -9.85 -3.37
N ILE A 500 7.38 -9.64 -3.49
CA ILE A 500 8.37 -10.18 -2.56
C ILE A 500 8.17 -9.60 -1.17
N LEU A 501 8.09 -8.28 -1.03
CA LEU A 501 7.95 -7.63 0.28
C LEU A 501 6.61 -7.92 0.95
N ASN A 502 5.50 -7.94 0.20
CA ASN A 502 4.21 -8.33 0.77
C ASN A 502 4.21 -9.77 1.28
N THR A 503 4.87 -10.69 0.56
CA THR A 503 5.00 -12.09 0.98
C THR A 503 5.89 -12.21 2.21
N LEU A 504 7.09 -11.61 2.17
CA LEU A 504 8.07 -11.59 3.26
C LEU A 504 7.47 -11.02 4.55
N SER A 505 6.90 -9.81 4.47
CA SER A 505 6.36 -9.12 5.66
C SER A 505 5.15 -9.87 6.23
N THR A 506 4.31 -10.45 5.37
CA THR A 506 3.17 -11.25 5.82
C THR A 506 3.61 -12.55 6.47
N ALA A 507 4.49 -13.32 5.82
CA ALA A 507 4.99 -14.59 6.36
C ALA A 507 5.68 -14.37 7.71
N THR A 508 6.48 -13.32 7.84
CA THR A 508 7.12 -12.95 9.11
C THR A 508 6.07 -12.65 10.18
N MET A 509 5.03 -11.87 9.89
CA MET A 509 4.00 -11.57 10.88
C MET A 509 3.11 -12.77 11.22
N VAL A 510 2.93 -13.72 10.30
CA VAL A 510 2.31 -15.01 10.60
C VAL A 510 3.16 -15.80 11.60
N ARG A 511 4.49 -15.83 11.42
CA ARG A 511 5.44 -16.47 12.35
C ARG A 511 5.48 -15.78 13.71
N MET A 512 5.30 -14.45 13.75
CA MET A 512 5.18 -13.65 14.98
C MET A 512 3.79 -13.75 15.65
N ASP A 513 2.99 -14.78 15.34
CA ASP A 513 1.65 -15.04 15.89
C ASP A 513 0.65 -13.85 15.76
N ARG A 514 0.84 -12.98 14.76
CA ARG A 514 -0.08 -11.85 14.48
C ARG A 514 -1.33 -12.28 13.69
N VAL A 515 -1.34 -13.52 13.20
CA VAL A 515 -2.39 -14.09 12.33
C VAL A 515 -2.85 -15.45 12.89
N ILE A 516 -4.17 -15.69 12.93
CA ILE A 516 -4.77 -17.00 13.25
C ILE A 516 -5.47 -17.54 12.00
N GLY A 517 -5.07 -18.71 11.53
CA GLY A 517 -5.42 -19.19 10.19
C GLY A 517 -4.91 -18.20 9.15
N ASN A 518 -5.82 -17.45 8.54
CA ASN A 518 -5.55 -16.29 7.67
C ASN A 518 -6.23 -15.00 8.15
N ALA A 519 -6.67 -14.94 9.41
CA ALA A 519 -7.29 -13.78 10.03
C ALA A 519 -6.25 -12.91 10.75
N MET A 520 -6.21 -11.61 10.43
CA MET A 520 -5.37 -10.63 11.14
C MET A 520 -5.98 -10.30 12.49
N VAL A 521 -5.66 -11.09 13.50
CA VAL A 521 -6.21 -10.88 14.85
C VAL A 521 -5.48 -9.77 15.61
N TRP A 522 -4.26 -9.40 15.19
CA TRP A 522 -3.52 -8.25 15.71
C TRP A 522 -3.91 -6.94 15.00
N LEU A 523 -5.17 -6.57 15.16
CA LEU A 523 -5.78 -5.37 14.59
C LEU A 523 -6.13 -4.37 15.69
N SER A 524 -5.86 -3.08 15.45
CA SER A 524 -6.40 -1.98 16.25
C SER A 524 -7.46 -1.22 15.46
N PRO A 525 -8.76 -1.33 15.81
CA PRO A 525 -9.81 -0.62 15.08
C PRO A 525 -9.72 0.91 15.24
N SER A 526 -9.23 1.60 14.21
CA SER A 526 -9.10 3.07 14.16
C SER A 526 -10.18 3.76 13.30
N ASN A 527 -11.02 2.99 12.62
CA ASN A 527 -12.14 3.52 11.85
C ASN A 527 -13.33 2.54 11.90
N LYS A 528 -14.47 2.98 11.34
CA LYS A 528 -15.73 2.23 11.38
C LYS A 528 -15.65 0.89 10.65
N LYS A 529 -14.92 0.83 9.53
CA LYS A 529 -14.68 -0.40 8.76
C LYS A 529 -13.87 -1.42 9.58
N LEU A 530 -12.84 -0.98 10.30
CA LEU A 530 -12.01 -1.85 11.13
C LEU A 530 -12.75 -2.31 12.40
N ILE A 531 -13.72 -1.54 12.92
CA ILE A 531 -14.60 -1.98 14.01
C ILE A 531 -15.50 -3.13 13.55
N ASP A 532 -16.12 -3.02 12.37
CA ASP A 532 -16.88 -4.13 11.78
C ASP A 532 -16.00 -5.36 11.58
N ARG A 533 -14.83 -5.18 10.95
CA ARG A 533 -13.87 -6.27 10.72
C ARG A 533 -13.46 -6.94 12.02
N GLY A 534 -13.04 -6.17 13.02
CA GLY A 534 -12.66 -6.69 14.33
C GLY A 534 -13.78 -7.51 14.97
N SER A 535 -15.02 -7.01 14.91
CA SER A 535 -16.21 -7.72 15.43
C SER A 535 -16.45 -9.04 14.70
N ARG A 536 -16.33 -9.07 13.36
CA ARG A 536 -16.46 -10.32 12.57
C ARG A 536 -15.35 -11.32 12.89
N LEU A 537 -14.10 -10.86 12.98
CA LEU A 537 -12.96 -11.72 13.31
C LEU A 537 -13.15 -12.33 14.70
N ILE A 538 -13.57 -11.56 15.70
CA ILE A 538 -13.87 -12.08 17.04
C ILE A 538 -15.01 -13.11 16.98
N SER A 539 -16.12 -12.78 16.30
CA SER A 539 -17.28 -13.66 16.17
C SER A 539 -16.89 -15.02 15.56
N GLN A 540 -16.09 -15.00 14.49
CA GLN A 540 -15.61 -16.21 13.82
C GLN A 540 -14.62 -17.01 14.68
N GLN A 541 -13.64 -16.34 15.30
CA GLN A 541 -12.56 -17.02 16.03
C GLN A 541 -12.97 -17.50 17.43
N ALA A 542 -13.95 -16.85 18.05
CA ALA A 542 -14.49 -17.23 19.35
C ALA A 542 -15.83 -17.99 19.26
N GLU A 543 -16.37 -18.18 18.05
CA GLU A 543 -17.67 -18.82 17.77
C GLU A 543 -18.81 -18.22 18.62
N CYS A 544 -18.96 -16.89 18.56
CA CYS A 544 -20.01 -16.15 19.26
C CYS A 544 -20.81 -15.27 18.29
N SER A 545 -21.94 -14.72 18.74
CA SER A 545 -22.72 -13.78 17.92
C SER A 545 -21.93 -12.49 17.61
N TYR A 546 -22.26 -11.85 16.49
CA TYR A 546 -21.64 -10.58 16.09
C TYR A 546 -21.86 -9.49 17.15
N GLU A 547 -23.02 -9.46 17.79
CA GLU A 547 -23.36 -8.52 18.86
C GLU A 547 -22.48 -8.74 20.10
N GLN A 548 -22.31 -9.99 20.53
CA GLN A 548 -21.41 -10.33 21.65
C GLN A 548 -19.96 -9.96 21.32
N ALA A 549 -19.52 -10.25 20.09
CA ALA A 549 -18.19 -9.91 19.62
C ALA A 549 -17.96 -8.38 19.59
N CYS A 550 -18.93 -7.61 19.12
CA CYS A 550 -18.85 -6.15 19.07
C CYS A 550 -18.77 -5.52 20.47
N ILE A 551 -19.54 -6.04 21.43
CA ILE A 551 -19.46 -5.60 22.83
C ILE A 551 -18.07 -5.93 23.41
N ALA A 552 -17.61 -7.17 23.25
CA ALA A 552 -16.31 -7.61 23.74
C ALA A 552 -15.15 -6.78 23.14
N LEU A 553 -15.25 -6.41 21.86
CA LEU A 553 -14.30 -5.53 21.20
C LEU A 553 -14.23 -4.16 21.87
N HIS A 554 -15.38 -3.52 22.10
CA HIS A 554 -15.42 -2.19 22.71
C HIS A 554 -14.92 -2.19 24.16
N GLU A 555 -15.19 -3.27 24.91
CA GLU A 555 -14.62 -3.48 26.25
C GLU A 555 -13.09 -3.63 26.19
N ALA A 556 -12.59 -4.45 25.26
CA ALA A 556 -11.16 -4.63 25.06
C ALA A 556 -10.46 -3.34 24.60
N MET A 557 -11.10 -2.53 23.74
CA MET A 557 -10.58 -1.23 23.30
C MET A 557 -10.45 -0.25 24.47
N GLU A 558 -11.46 -0.16 25.34
CA GLU A 558 -11.44 0.72 26.51
C GLU A 558 -10.32 0.32 27.48
N GLU A 559 -10.12 -0.98 27.69
CA GLU A 559 -9.04 -1.48 28.53
C GLU A 559 -7.65 -1.23 27.94
N VAL A 560 -7.47 -1.53 26.66
CA VAL A 560 -6.20 -1.27 25.96
C VAL A 560 -5.87 0.22 26.01
N GLN A 561 -6.88 1.10 25.86
CA GLN A 561 -6.72 2.55 25.99
C GLN A 561 -6.35 2.96 27.43
N ALA A 562 -6.98 2.39 28.45
CA ALA A 562 -6.65 2.65 29.86
C ALA A 562 -5.25 2.13 30.25
N GLY A 563 -4.83 1.02 29.65
CA GLY A 563 -3.51 0.41 29.81
C GLY A 563 -2.40 1.09 29.01
N GLN A 564 -2.76 1.99 28.08
CA GLN A 564 -1.83 2.69 27.20
C GLN A 564 -1.00 3.70 27.99
N ARG A 565 0.09 3.23 28.59
CA ARG A 565 1.13 4.08 29.18
C ARG A 565 2.11 4.50 28.08
N GLN A 566 2.56 5.75 28.11
CA GLN A 566 3.52 6.27 27.11
C GLN A 566 4.73 5.34 26.99
N GLY A 567 5.03 4.91 25.75
CA GLY A 567 6.23 4.14 25.42
C GLY A 567 6.16 2.63 25.59
N LYS A 568 4.98 2.02 25.77
CA LYS A 568 4.81 0.56 25.75
C LYS A 568 3.92 0.09 24.61
N GLU A 569 4.31 -1.01 23.97
CA GLU A 569 3.41 -1.76 23.10
C GLU A 569 2.26 -2.33 23.93
N VAL A 570 1.06 -2.30 23.35
CA VAL A 570 -0.17 -2.79 23.96
C VAL A 570 -0.72 -3.95 23.13
N PRO A 571 -1.43 -4.92 23.74
CA PRO A 571 -2.02 -6.02 22.98
C PRO A 571 -3.11 -5.51 22.04
N SER A 572 -3.40 -6.27 20.99
CA SER A 572 -4.54 -5.99 20.13
C SER A 572 -5.87 -6.16 20.88
N PRO A 573 -6.79 -5.19 20.79
CA PRO A 573 -8.15 -5.34 21.32
C PRO A 573 -8.89 -6.56 20.75
N VAL A 574 -8.66 -6.87 19.47
CA VAL A 574 -9.27 -8.04 18.80
C VAL A 574 -8.73 -9.34 19.37
N ALA A 575 -7.41 -9.48 19.47
CA ALA A 575 -6.78 -10.66 20.07
C ALA A 575 -7.21 -10.85 21.53
N LEU A 576 -7.21 -9.77 22.32
CA LEU A 576 -7.64 -9.78 23.73
C LEU A 576 -9.10 -10.21 23.89
N ALA A 577 -10.00 -9.72 23.02
CA ALA A 577 -11.40 -10.13 23.03
C ALA A 577 -11.58 -11.62 22.68
N ILE A 578 -10.83 -12.13 21.69
CA ILE A 578 -10.86 -13.56 21.32
C ILE A 578 -10.42 -14.44 22.49
N GLU A 579 -9.30 -14.11 23.12
CA GLU A 579 -8.75 -14.86 24.26
C GLU A 579 -9.78 -14.95 25.40
N ARG A 580 -10.39 -13.83 25.79
CA ARG A 580 -11.41 -13.77 26.85
C ARG A 580 -12.62 -14.63 26.57
N LEU A 581 -13.13 -14.57 25.34
CA LEU A 581 -14.32 -15.32 24.97
C LEU A 581 -14.04 -16.83 24.92
N ARG A 582 -12.85 -17.23 24.45
CA ARG A 582 -12.40 -18.63 24.51
C ARG A 582 -12.24 -19.13 25.93
N ASP A 583 -11.64 -18.34 26.81
CA ASP A 583 -11.46 -18.66 28.24
C ASP A 583 -12.78 -18.80 29.01
N LYS A 584 -13.78 -17.98 28.69
CA LYS A 584 -15.11 -18.10 29.30
C LYS A 584 -15.79 -19.41 28.88
N ARG A 585 -15.56 -19.86 27.66
CA ARG A 585 -16.16 -21.09 27.11
C ARG A 585 -15.48 -22.37 27.60
N THR A 586 -14.19 -22.35 27.89
CA THR A 586 -13.50 -23.51 28.49
C THR A 586 -13.83 -23.69 29.98
N LYS A 587 -14.31 -22.64 30.65
CA LYS A 587 -14.74 -22.66 32.06
C LYS A 587 -16.24 -22.92 32.26
N SER A 588 -17.04 -22.91 31.19
CA SER A 588 -18.48 -23.22 31.17
C SER A 588 -18.72 -24.63 30.68
#